data_AF-A0A6N3X1V7-F1
#
_entry.id   AF-A0A6N3X1V7-F1
#
_cell.length_a   1.000
_cell.length_b   1.000
_cell.length_c   1.000
_cell.angle_alpha   90.00
_cell.angle_beta   90.00
_cell.angle_gamma   90.00
#
_symmetry.space_group_name_H-M   'P 1'
#
loop_
_entity.id
_entity.type
_entity.pdbx_description
1 polymer ?
#
loop_
_entity_poly.entity_id
_entity_poly.type
_entity_poly.pdbx_seq_one_letter_code
_entity_poly.pdbx_strand_id
1 'polypeptide(L)'
;CNLSHKGVGSLSFDDFTGLPNLRELNLQSSSLNALPVNIFAGLPNLRELNLSRNNLSSLPKNVFAGLSNLEILRLDDNHLSSLRSDVFAGFSNLQRLYLSSNRLSSLPEDIFADLSKLSDLYLLHNNLSNLRSDVFAGLSNLQILSLNDNRLSSLPENVFADLSSLTTLTLNNNDLVCLPHIPPSARSQVDSALELPRCYALVLSPSAITTVEGGTSTYTVGLTTNPVHPFFNRMYQVTVTVSGMGSGVTVDTDSTMSDQQTTLVFTANVNADWYIPRTVTITAATDNNASSEAVTLTHTTTSGSSHIYSVSKDLEVTVIDNDTPNLVVSPAALTVAEAGSATYTVKLVKEPTADVTVTMSGMGSGVSVDADPGMVGEQTMLAFTTSNWDRSQTVTVRAAADDNAIFETVTVSHTAD
;
A
#
# COMPACT_ATOMS: atom_id res chain seq x y z
N CYS A 1 -41.10 28.18 -17.59
CA CYS A 1 -41.13 29.36 -16.70
C CYS A 1 -39.71 29.88 -16.61
N ASN A 2 -39.48 31.15 -16.95
CA ASN A 2 -38.14 31.75 -16.93
C ASN A 2 -38.08 32.91 -15.92
N LEU A 3 -37.34 32.67 -14.85
CA LEU A 3 -37.05 33.61 -13.78
C LEU A 3 -35.55 33.97 -13.71
N SER A 4 -34.78 33.62 -14.75
CA SER A 4 -33.35 33.88 -14.76
C SER A 4 -33.03 35.38 -14.70
N HIS A 5 -31.94 35.73 -14.01
CA HIS A 5 -31.48 37.11 -13.81
C HIS A 5 -32.46 38.04 -13.07
N LYS A 6 -33.55 37.52 -12.49
CA LYS A 6 -34.58 38.36 -11.85
C LYS A 6 -34.31 38.73 -10.39
N GLY A 7 -33.10 38.46 -9.86
CA GLY A 7 -32.73 38.83 -8.50
C GLY A 7 -33.72 38.34 -7.44
N VAL A 8 -34.28 37.14 -7.64
CA VAL A 8 -35.38 36.60 -6.84
C VAL A 8 -35.01 36.55 -5.35
N GLY A 9 -33.73 36.29 -5.04
CA GLY A 9 -33.14 36.46 -3.70
C GLY A 9 -33.57 35.40 -2.67
N SER A 10 -34.86 35.06 -2.65
CA SER A 10 -35.46 34.01 -1.83
C SER A 10 -36.67 33.40 -2.54
N LEU A 11 -36.83 32.08 -2.43
CA LEU A 11 -38.03 31.36 -2.82
C LEU A 11 -38.82 30.94 -1.58
N SER A 12 -40.13 30.78 -1.69
CA SER A 12 -41.01 30.15 -0.71
C SER A 12 -41.45 28.78 -1.20
N PHE A 13 -41.70 27.83 -0.28
CA PHE A 13 -41.97 26.41 -0.62
C PHE A 13 -43.17 26.21 -1.57
N ASP A 14 -44.06 27.19 -1.66
CA ASP A 14 -45.28 27.17 -2.45
C ASP A 14 -45.21 27.94 -3.78
N ASP A 15 -44.08 28.60 -4.11
CA ASP A 15 -43.94 29.45 -5.31
C ASP A 15 -44.28 28.74 -6.63
N PHE A 16 -44.12 27.41 -6.68
CA PHE A 16 -44.40 26.60 -7.86
C PHE A 16 -45.56 25.62 -7.68
N THR A 17 -46.33 25.77 -6.60
CA THR A 17 -47.54 24.96 -6.38
C THR A 17 -48.59 25.27 -7.46
N GLY A 18 -49.35 24.26 -7.87
CA GLY A 18 -50.39 24.41 -8.90
C GLY A 18 -49.86 24.51 -10.34
N LEU A 19 -48.58 24.22 -10.60
CA LEU A 19 -47.99 24.22 -11.94
C LEU A 19 -47.65 22.80 -12.48
N PRO A 20 -48.58 21.82 -12.44
CA PRO A 20 -48.25 20.41 -12.74
C PRO A 20 -47.82 20.17 -14.18
N ASN A 21 -48.15 21.07 -15.11
CA ASN A 21 -47.81 20.96 -16.53
C ASN A 21 -46.48 21.66 -16.88
N LEU A 22 -45.80 22.26 -15.91
CA LEU A 22 -44.53 22.94 -16.14
C LEU A 22 -43.46 21.94 -16.60
N ARG A 23 -42.85 22.20 -17.75
CA ARG A 23 -41.80 21.34 -18.33
C ARG A 23 -40.40 21.90 -18.13
N GLU A 24 -40.27 23.21 -18.03
CA GLU A 24 -38.98 23.88 -17.93
C GLU A 24 -39.07 24.97 -16.85
N LEU A 25 -38.11 24.95 -15.92
CA LEU A 25 -37.97 25.96 -14.88
C LEU A 25 -36.54 26.49 -14.89
N ASN A 26 -36.38 27.75 -15.26
CA ASN A 26 -35.10 28.43 -15.28
C ASN A 26 -35.01 29.46 -14.15
N LEU A 27 -34.12 29.19 -13.19
CA LEU A 27 -33.75 30.00 -12.03
C LEU A 27 -32.26 30.40 -12.07
N GLN A 28 -31.62 30.32 -13.23
CA GLN A 28 -30.22 30.69 -13.41
C GLN A 28 -29.96 32.13 -12.98
N SER A 29 -28.82 32.39 -12.31
CA SER A 29 -28.41 33.75 -11.94
C SER A 29 -29.49 34.54 -11.18
N SER A 30 -30.21 33.86 -10.28
CA SER A 30 -31.28 34.45 -9.46
C SER A 30 -30.80 34.84 -8.05
N SER A 31 -29.50 34.76 -7.79
CA SER A 31 -28.85 35.06 -6.52
C SER A 31 -29.39 34.22 -5.34
N LEU A 32 -29.82 32.99 -5.61
CA LEU A 32 -30.35 32.08 -4.60
C LEU A 32 -29.23 31.60 -3.68
N ASN A 33 -29.37 31.83 -2.37
CA ASN A 33 -28.42 31.36 -1.35
C ASN A 33 -28.82 29.98 -0.79
N ALA A 34 -30.10 29.65 -0.85
CA ALA A 34 -30.64 28.36 -0.41
C ALA A 34 -31.93 28.05 -1.17
N LEU A 35 -32.32 26.78 -1.17
CA LEU A 35 -33.61 26.30 -1.66
C LEU A 35 -34.50 25.91 -0.47
N PRO A 36 -35.79 26.30 -0.47
CA PRO A 36 -36.75 25.75 0.47
C PRO A 36 -36.91 24.24 0.30
N VAL A 37 -37.23 23.55 1.39
CA VAL A 37 -37.56 22.11 1.34
C VAL A 37 -38.81 21.91 0.48
N ASN A 38 -38.84 20.85 -0.34
CA ASN A 38 -39.98 20.47 -1.19
C ASN A 38 -40.43 21.51 -2.23
N ILE A 39 -39.61 22.52 -2.53
CA ILE A 39 -39.93 23.60 -3.49
C ILE A 39 -40.40 23.09 -4.87
N PHE A 40 -39.99 21.88 -5.28
CA PHE A 40 -40.33 21.29 -6.58
C PHE A 40 -41.35 20.14 -6.52
N ALA A 41 -41.91 19.81 -5.35
CA ALA A 41 -42.76 18.62 -5.16
C ALA A 41 -44.05 18.59 -6.01
N GLY A 42 -44.48 19.74 -6.54
CA GLY A 42 -45.67 19.89 -7.39
C GLY A 42 -45.41 19.84 -8.90
N LEU A 43 -44.20 19.49 -9.34
CA LEU A 43 -43.76 19.60 -10.75
C LEU A 43 -43.46 18.24 -11.41
N PRO A 44 -44.42 17.29 -11.45
CA PRO A 44 -44.16 15.92 -11.92
C PRO A 44 -43.80 15.82 -13.40
N ASN A 45 -44.15 16.83 -14.21
CA ASN A 45 -43.87 16.86 -15.66
C ASN A 45 -42.64 17.71 -16.02
N LEU A 46 -41.85 18.16 -15.03
CA LEU A 46 -40.66 18.94 -15.26
C LEU A 46 -39.61 18.08 -15.96
N ARG A 47 -39.04 18.63 -17.04
CA ARG A 47 -38.00 18.02 -17.88
C ARG A 47 -36.67 18.75 -17.75
N GLU A 48 -36.69 20.07 -17.58
CA GLU A 48 -35.48 20.85 -17.38
C GLU A 48 -35.60 21.74 -16.13
N LEU A 49 -34.59 21.64 -15.28
CA LEU A 49 -34.41 22.50 -14.12
C LEU A 49 -33.02 23.15 -14.18
N ASN A 50 -33.01 24.47 -14.30
CA ASN A 50 -31.79 25.25 -14.32
C ASN A 50 -31.63 26.08 -13.04
N LEU A 51 -30.68 25.69 -12.20
CA LEU A 51 -30.28 26.34 -10.95
C LEU A 51 -28.85 26.90 -11.01
N SER A 52 -28.25 26.97 -12.20
CA SER A 52 -26.84 27.37 -12.33
C SER A 52 -26.60 28.84 -12.00
N ARG A 53 -25.33 29.18 -11.71
CA ARG A 53 -24.89 30.55 -11.42
C ARG A 53 -25.65 31.19 -10.25
N ASN A 54 -25.90 30.42 -9.20
CA ASN A 54 -26.46 30.89 -7.94
C ASN A 54 -25.40 30.79 -6.82
N ASN A 55 -25.79 31.05 -5.58
CA ASN A 55 -24.91 31.01 -4.42
C ASN A 55 -25.19 29.78 -3.54
N LEU A 56 -25.69 28.69 -4.12
CA LEU A 56 -26.11 27.51 -3.35
C LEU A 56 -24.87 26.82 -2.75
N SER A 57 -24.82 26.75 -1.42
CA SER A 57 -23.76 26.06 -0.68
C SER A 57 -24.11 24.62 -0.30
N SER A 58 -25.40 24.30 -0.31
CA SER A 58 -25.95 22.97 -0.02
C SER A 58 -27.31 22.77 -0.70
N LEU A 59 -27.75 21.51 -0.77
CA LEU A 59 -29.07 21.12 -1.27
C LEU A 59 -29.88 20.48 -0.13
N PRO A 60 -31.13 20.88 0.11
CA PRO A 60 -31.98 20.24 1.10
C PRO A 60 -32.22 18.77 0.79
N LYS A 61 -32.45 17.97 1.85
CA LYS A 61 -32.87 16.57 1.69
C LYS A 61 -34.15 16.50 0.84
N ASN A 62 -34.20 15.54 -0.09
CA ASN A 62 -35.35 15.28 -0.96
C ASN A 62 -35.81 16.48 -1.80
N VAL A 63 -34.95 17.49 -2.04
CA VAL A 63 -35.34 18.71 -2.77
C VAL A 63 -35.88 18.41 -4.17
N PHE A 64 -35.40 17.34 -4.81
CA PHE A 64 -35.82 16.91 -6.14
C PHE A 64 -36.82 15.74 -6.15
N ALA A 65 -37.38 15.37 -4.99
CA ALA A 65 -38.32 14.25 -4.91
C ALA A 65 -39.53 14.47 -5.83
N GLY A 66 -39.90 13.44 -6.58
CA GLY A 66 -41.04 13.46 -7.51
C GLY A 66 -40.73 13.95 -8.92
N LEU A 67 -39.51 14.40 -9.21
CA LEU A 67 -39.09 14.86 -10.53
C LEU A 67 -38.61 13.71 -11.45
N SER A 68 -39.35 12.60 -11.51
CA SER A 68 -38.94 11.38 -12.25
C SER A 68 -38.86 11.57 -13.77
N ASN A 69 -39.49 12.62 -14.32
CA ASN A 69 -39.45 12.99 -15.74
C ASN A 69 -38.34 13.98 -16.08
N LEU A 70 -37.51 14.38 -15.11
CA LEU A 70 -36.44 15.34 -15.35
C LEU A 70 -35.38 14.72 -16.28
N GLU A 71 -35.04 15.44 -17.35
CA GLU A 71 -34.07 15.05 -18.37
C GLU A 71 -32.77 15.85 -18.21
N ILE A 72 -32.84 17.09 -17.74
CA ILE A 72 -31.70 18.00 -17.62
C ILE A 72 -31.72 18.70 -16.27
N LEU A 73 -30.61 18.58 -15.53
CA LEU A 73 -30.38 19.30 -14.28
C LEU A 73 -29.08 20.11 -14.36
N ARG A 74 -29.20 21.43 -14.16
CA ARG A 74 -28.05 22.34 -14.11
C ARG A 74 -27.85 22.87 -12.71
N LEU A 75 -26.72 22.53 -12.10
CA LEU A 75 -26.25 22.98 -10.79
C LEU A 75 -24.84 23.60 -10.89
N ASP A 76 -24.34 23.81 -12.10
CA ASP A 76 -23.05 24.42 -12.38
C ASP A 76 -22.94 25.85 -11.84
N ASP A 77 -21.71 26.32 -11.63
CA ASP A 77 -21.39 27.67 -11.12
C ASP A 77 -22.13 27.98 -9.79
N ASN A 78 -22.00 27.10 -8.80
CA ASN A 78 -22.53 27.30 -7.44
C ASN A 78 -21.39 27.17 -6.40
N HIS A 79 -21.73 26.97 -5.12
CA HIS A 79 -20.77 26.83 -4.02
C HIS A 79 -20.92 25.49 -3.29
N LEU A 80 -21.45 24.46 -3.97
CA LEU A 80 -21.67 23.14 -3.38
C LEU A 80 -20.32 22.52 -3.00
N SER A 81 -20.15 22.22 -1.72
CA SER A 81 -18.93 21.58 -1.19
C SER A 81 -19.09 20.08 -0.97
N SER A 82 -20.33 19.61 -0.85
CA SER A 82 -20.68 18.21 -0.70
C SER A 82 -22.07 17.94 -1.29
N LEU A 83 -22.33 16.67 -1.57
CA LEU A 83 -23.64 16.16 -1.97
C LEU A 83 -24.05 15.07 -0.98
N ARG A 84 -25.36 14.88 -0.81
CA ARG A 84 -25.88 13.69 -0.13
C ARG A 84 -25.97 12.55 -1.14
N SER A 85 -25.72 11.30 -0.72
CA SER A 85 -25.83 10.13 -1.61
C SER A 85 -27.22 9.97 -2.22
N ASP A 86 -28.27 10.41 -1.52
CA ASP A 86 -29.67 10.31 -1.95
C ASP A 86 -30.17 11.48 -2.81
N VAL A 87 -29.34 12.49 -3.10
CA VAL A 87 -29.82 13.75 -3.72
C VAL A 87 -30.37 13.56 -5.13
N PHE A 88 -29.87 12.57 -5.88
CA PHE A 88 -30.30 12.26 -7.24
C PHE A 88 -31.18 11.00 -7.33
N ALA A 89 -31.63 10.47 -6.20
CA ALA A 89 -32.47 9.28 -6.15
C ALA A 89 -33.80 9.51 -6.90
N GLY A 90 -34.24 8.51 -7.67
CA GLY A 90 -35.52 8.55 -8.41
C GLY A 90 -35.49 9.29 -9.76
N PHE A 91 -34.33 9.78 -10.22
CA PHE A 91 -34.16 10.39 -11.53
C PHE A 91 -34.08 9.36 -12.68
N SER A 92 -35.19 8.68 -12.96
CA SER A 92 -35.24 7.59 -13.96
C SER A 92 -35.10 8.03 -15.43
N ASN A 93 -35.15 9.35 -15.71
CA ASN A 93 -35.06 9.90 -17.08
C ASN A 93 -33.95 10.93 -17.27
N LEU A 94 -33.11 11.16 -16.25
CA LEU A 94 -32.07 12.19 -16.34
C LEU A 94 -31.02 11.78 -17.37
N GLN A 95 -30.76 12.66 -18.31
CA GLN A 95 -29.82 12.48 -19.42
C GLN A 95 -28.59 13.37 -19.27
N ARG A 96 -28.75 14.57 -18.70
CA ARG A 96 -27.66 15.54 -18.58
C ARG A 96 -27.60 16.15 -17.18
N LEU A 97 -26.44 16.02 -16.55
CA LEU A 97 -26.16 16.53 -15.22
C LEU A 97 -24.93 17.45 -15.25
N TYR A 98 -25.14 18.71 -14.91
CA TYR A 98 -24.09 19.72 -14.84
C TYR A 98 -23.80 20.07 -13.38
N LEU A 99 -22.59 19.73 -12.92
CA LEU A 99 -22.08 19.99 -11.56
C LEU A 99 -20.76 20.78 -11.57
N SER A 100 -20.36 21.27 -12.74
CA SER A 100 -19.12 22.01 -12.95
C SER A 100 -19.01 23.29 -12.13
N SER A 101 -17.79 23.78 -11.90
CA SER A 101 -17.55 25.05 -11.19
C SER A 101 -18.23 25.09 -9.81
N ASN A 102 -18.08 24.01 -9.05
CA ASN A 102 -18.50 23.93 -7.65
C ASN A 102 -17.25 23.73 -6.77
N ARG A 103 -17.42 23.28 -5.53
CA ARG A 103 -16.33 23.08 -4.56
C ARG A 103 -16.30 21.64 -4.05
N LEU A 104 -16.84 20.69 -4.82
CA LEU A 104 -16.94 19.28 -4.42
C LEU A 104 -15.54 18.71 -4.23
N SER A 105 -15.25 18.21 -3.03
CA SER A 105 -13.97 17.55 -2.72
C SER A 105 -14.03 16.02 -2.88
N SER A 106 -15.23 15.45 -2.86
CA SER A 106 -15.50 14.02 -3.02
C SER A 106 -16.90 13.79 -3.58
N LEU A 107 -17.15 12.58 -4.05
CA LEU A 107 -18.46 12.09 -4.47
C LEU A 107 -18.92 11.00 -3.50
N PRO A 108 -20.16 11.07 -2.98
CA PRO A 108 -20.70 10.02 -2.12
C PRO A 108 -20.81 8.66 -2.83
N GLU A 109 -20.88 7.59 -2.05
CA GLU A 109 -21.25 6.26 -2.53
C GLU A 109 -22.64 6.29 -3.17
N ASP A 110 -22.80 5.52 -4.25
CA ASP A 110 -24.05 5.33 -5.00
C ASP A 110 -24.73 6.61 -5.53
N ILE A 111 -24.02 7.75 -5.55
CA ILE A 111 -24.57 9.06 -5.94
C ILE A 111 -25.22 9.06 -7.34
N PHE A 112 -24.79 8.16 -8.23
CA PHE A 112 -25.31 8.04 -9.60
C PHE A 112 -26.07 6.72 -9.87
N ALA A 113 -26.34 5.90 -8.86
CA ALA A 113 -26.85 4.53 -9.04
C ALA A 113 -28.17 4.44 -9.84
N ASP A 114 -29.07 5.43 -9.67
CA ASP A 114 -30.37 5.46 -10.35
C ASP A 114 -30.30 6.08 -11.77
N LEU A 115 -29.16 6.65 -12.17
CA LEU A 115 -29.03 7.48 -13.37
C LEU A 115 -28.72 6.66 -14.63
N SER A 116 -29.40 5.53 -14.80
CA SER A 116 -29.17 4.58 -15.91
C SER A 116 -29.30 5.18 -17.32
N LYS A 117 -30.01 6.31 -17.49
CA LYS A 117 -30.16 7.02 -18.78
C LYS A 117 -29.21 8.20 -18.96
N LEU A 118 -28.31 8.44 -18.00
CA LEU A 118 -27.38 9.55 -18.06
C LEU A 118 -26.43 9.38 -19.25
N SER A 119 -26.39 10.40 -20.10
CA SER A 119 -25.52 10.51 -21.27
C SER A 119 -24.36 11.45 -20.98
N ASP A 120 -24.61 12.57 -20.30
CA ASP A 120 -23.60 13.62 -20.12
C ASP A 120 -23.47 13.99 -18.64
N LEU A 121 -22.25 13.86 -18.12
CA LEU A 121 -21.88 14.21 -16.76
C LEU A 121 -20.70 15.18 -16.77
N TYR A 122 -20.95 16.40 -16.28
CA TYR A 122 -19.94 17.45 -16.20
C TYR A 122 -19.57 17.75 -14.74
N LEU A 123 -18.32 17.47 -14.38
CA LEU A 123 -17.73 17.66 -13.05
C LEU A 123 -16.48 18.55 -13.06
N LEU A 124 -16.14 19.17 -14.22
CA LEU A 124 -14.97 20.02 -14.32
C LEU A 124 -14.95 21.21 -13.35
N HIS A 125 -13.77 21.72 -13.02
CA HIS A 125 -13.59 22.83 -12.06
C HIS A 125 -14.25 22.54 -10.70
N ASN A 126 -13.88 21.40 -10.11
CA ASN A 126 -14.19 21.05 -8.72
C ASN A 126 -12.88 20.81 -7.95
N ASN A 127 -12.97 20.31 -6.71
CA ASN A 127 -11.81 20.00 -5.87
C ASN A 127 -11.66 18.48 -5.64
N LEU A 128 -12.13 17.64 -6.57
CA LEU A 128 -12.11 16.18 -6.39
C LEU A 128 -10.67 15.70 -6.30
N SER A 129 -10.32 15.03 -5.20
CA SER A 129 -8.96 14.51 -4.97
C SER A 129 -8.85 12.99 -5.12
N ASN A 130 -9.96 12.27 -5.03
CA ASN A 130 -10.04 10.84 -5.25
C ASN A 130 -11.42 10.45 -5.81
N LEU A 131 -11.48 9.25 -6.40
CA LEU A 131 -12.72 8.61 -6.82
C LEU A 131 -12.72 7.16 -6.32
N ARG A 132 -13.88 6.68 -5.88
CA ARG A 132 -14.10 5.25 -5.66
C ARG A 132 -14.08 4.50 -6.99
N SER A 133 -13.70 3.22 -6.94
CA SER A 133 -13.61 2.36 -8.13
C SER A 133 -14.96 2.09 -8.80
N ASP A 134 -16.06 2.28 -8.08
CA ASP A 134 -17.43 1.97 -8.52
C ASP A 134 -18.33 3.20 -8.61
N VAL A 135 -17.78 4.42 -8.48
CA VAL A 135 -18.58 5.66 -8.47
C VAL A 135 -19.43 5.85 -9.73
N PHE A 136 -19.01 5.26 -10.87
CA PHE A 136 -19.72 5.31 -12.15
C PHE A 136 -20.38 3.97 -12.53
N ALA A 137 -20.52 3.04 -11.59
CA ALA A 137 -21.12 1.74 -11.84
C ALA A 137 -22.54 1.89 -12.42
N GLY A 138 -22.87 1.06 -13.41
CA GLY A 138 -24.18 1.06 -14.07
C GLY A 138 -24.46 2.20 -15.06
N LEU A 139 -23.56 3.17 -15.25
CA LEU A 139 -23.72 4.27 -16.21
C LEU A 139 -23.38 3.87 -17.66
N SER A 140 -23.95 2.77 -18.14
CA SER A 140 -23.61 2.18 -19.45
C SER A 140 -23.94 3.08 -20.66
N ASN A 141 -24.87 4.02 -20.49
CA ASN A 141 -25.30 4.99 -21.52
C ASN A 141 -24.46 6.28 -21.53
N LEU A 142 -23.51 6.45 -20.60
CA LEU A 142 -22.74 7.69 -20.50
C LEU A 142 -21.82 7.84 -21.71
N GLN A 143 -21.95 8.97 -22.42
CA GLN A 143 -21.20 9.34 -23.60
C GLN A 143 -20.12 10.38 -23.29
N ILE A 144 -20.41 11.32 -22.39
CA ILE A 144 -19.51 12.42 -22.02
C ILE A 144 -19.28 12.41 -20.52
N LEU A 145 -18.01 12.29 -20.12
CA LEU A 145 -17.56 12.48 -18.74
C LEU A 145 -16.46 13.54 -18.69
N SER A 146 -16.72 14.62 -17.99
CA SER A 146 -15.76 15.71 -17.83
C SER A 146 -15.27 15.82 -16.39
N LEU A 147 -13.97 15.55 -16.19
CA LEU A 147 -13.27 15.55 -14.90
C LEU A 147 -12.06 16.49 -14.88
N ASN A 148 -11.84 17.25 -15.95
CA ASN A 148 -10.73 18.20 -16.04
C ASN A 148 -10.80 19.30 -14.96
N ASP A 149 -9.66 19.89 -14.65
CA ASP A 149 -9.55 20.96 -13.64
C ASP A 149 -10.08 20.51 -12.26
N ASN A 150 -9.58 19.36 -11.80
CA ASN A 150 -9.78 18.83 -10.45
C ASN A 150 -8.40 18.62 -9.77
N ARG A 151 -8.33 17.84 -8.69
CA ARG A 151 -7.10 17.56 -7.92
C ARG A 151 -6.80 16.07 -7.84
N LEU A 152 -7.19 15.32 -8.88
CA LEU A 152 -7.04 13.86 -8.88
C LEU A 152 -5.57 13.50 -9.07
N SER A 153 -4.96 12.89 -8.05
CA SER A 153 -3.56 12.42 -8.11
C SER A 153 -3.42 11.01 -8.71
N SER A 154 -4.48 10.21 -8.58
CA SER A 154 -4.55 8.85 -9.12
C SER A 154 -6.01 8.47 -9.39
N LEU A 155 -6.20 7.44 -10.22
CA LEU A 155 -7.50 6.85 -10.52
C LEU A 155 -7.44 5.34 -10.32
N PRO A 156 -8.48 4.71 -9.75
CA PRO A 156 -8.57 3.26 -9.71
C PRO A 156 -8.56 2.65 -11.13
N GLU A 157 -7.87 1.53 -11.32
CA GLU A 157 -7.65 0.93 -12.65
C GLU A 157 -8.94 0.69 -13.44
N ASN A 158 -10.02 0.30 -12.76
CA ASN A 158 -11.30 -0.08 -13.37
C ASN A 158 -12.42 0.95 -13.16
N VAL A 159 -12.10 2.20 -12.78
CA VAL A 159 -13.11 3.23 -12.48
C VAL A 159 -14.07 3.53 -13.65
N PHE A 160 -13.66 3.24 -14.88
CA PHE A 160 -14.46 3.46 -16.10
C PHE A 160 -14.98 2.17 -16.74
N ALA A 161 -14.93 1.03 -16.04
CA ALA A 161 -15.20 -0.29 -16.63
C ALA A 161 -16.62 -0.43 -17.23
N ASP A 162 -17.63 0.16 -16.57
CA ASP A 162 -19.03 0.07 -16.98
C ASP A 162 -19.42 1.09 -18.06
N LEU A 163 -18.54 2.02 -18.41
CA LEU A 163 -18.84 3.15 -19.32
C LEU A 163 -18.74 2.73 -20.80
N SER A 164 -19.56 1.75 -21.21
CA SER A 164 -19.48 1.12 -22.53
C SER A 164 -19.78 2.04 -23.71
N SER A 165 -20.54 3.12 -23.49
CA SER A 165 -20.90 4.10 -24.54
C SER A 165 -20.04 5.37 -24.51
N LEU A 166 -18.99 5.42 -23.67
CA LEU A 166 -18.21 6.63 -23.46
C LEU A 166 -17.43 7.00 -24.73
N THR A 167 -17.65 8.22 -25.23
CA THR A 167 -16.97 8.76 -26.41
C THR A 167 -16.04 9.92 -26.07
N THR A 168 -16.32 10.66 -25.00
CA THR A 168 -15.55 11.83 -24.59
C THR A 168 -15.22 11.74 -23.11
N LEU A 169 -13.91 11.77 -22.80
CA LEU A 169 -13.37 11.77 -21.44
C LEU A 169 -12.31 12.87 -21.33
N THR A 170 -12.53 13.85 -20.47
CA THR A 170 -11.55 14.91 -20.20
C THR A 170 -10.96 14.79 -18.80
N LEU A 171 -9.63 14.73 -18.72
CA LEU A 171 -8.87 14.53 -17.47
C LEU A 171 -7.74 15.55 -17.29
N ASN A 172 -7.55 16.47 -18.24
CA ASN A 172 -6.49 17.48 -18.22
C ASN A 172 -6.59 18.38 -16.97
N ASN A 173 -5.49 19.02 -16.60
CA ASN A 173 -5.42 19.88 -15.41
C ASN A 173 -5.84 19.15 -14.12
N ASN A 174 -5.34 17.93 -13.94
CA ASN A 174 -5.34 17.19 -12.69
C ASN A 174 -3.89 16.89 -12.29
N ASP A 175 -3.69 16.31 -11.10
CA ASP A 175 -2.39 15.90 -10.58
C ASP A 175 -2.04 14.45 -10.95
N LEU A 176 -2.62 13.93 -12.04
CA LEU A 176 -2.48 12.52 -12.45
C LEU A 176 -1.05 12.22 -12.92
N VAL A 177 -0.49 11.13 -12.42
CA VAL A 177 0.83 10.62 -12.83
C VAL A 177 0.72 9.46 -13.84
N CYS A 178 -0.44 8.80 -13.90
CA CYS A 178 -0.74 7.72 -14.83
C CYS A 178 -2.23 7.66 -15.18
N LEU A 179 -2.56 6.92 -16.22
CA LEU A 179 -3.93 6.69 -16.67
C LEU A 179 -4.40 5.27 -16.33
N PRO A 180 -5.66 5.11 -15.85
CA PRO A 180 -6.27 3.81 -15.61
C PRO A 180 -6.69 3.15 -16.94
N HIS A 181 -7.43 2.04 -16.88
CA HIS A 181 -8.06 1.48 -18.06
C HIS A 181 -9.10 2.43 -18.66
N ILE A 182 -8.87 2.87 -19.90
CA ILE A 182 -9.79 3.72 -20.66
C ILE A 182 -10.51 2.87 -21.73
N PRO A 183 -11.86 2.90 -21.77
CA PRO A 183 -12.66 2.21 -22.77
C PRO A 183 -12.22 2.57 -24.20
N PRO A 184 -12.13 1.61 -25.14
CA PRO A 184 -11.66 1.86 -26.50
C PRO A 184 -12.38 3.00 -27.22
N SER A 185 -13.69 3.15 -26.98
CA SER A 185 -14.54 4.18 -27.58
C SER A 185 -14.16 5.61 -27.18
N ALA A 186 -13.57 5.82 -25.99
CA ALA A 186 -13.17 7.14 -25.50
C ALA A 186 -11.72 7.51 -25.86
N ARG A 187 -10.92 6.57 -26.39
CA ARG A 187 -9.47 6.75 -26.53
C ARG A 187 -9.05 7.83 -27.51
N SER A 188 -9.86 8.11 -28.53
CA SER A 188 -9.53 9.11 -29.55
C SER A 188 -9.66 10.56 -29.06
N GLN A 189 -10.31 10.76 -27.91
CA GLN A 189 -10.71 12.07 -27.38
C GLN A 189 -10.07 12.42 -26.04
N VAL A 190 -9.35 11.48 -25.43
CA VAL A 190 -8.50 11.81 -24.27
C VAL A 190 -7.41 12.71 -24.79
N ASP A 191 -7.48 13.97 -24.38
CA ASP A 191 -6.70 15.09 -24.90
C ASP A 191 -5.28 14.67 -25.23
N SER A 192 -4.82 15.05 -26.43
CA SER A 192 -3.43 14.87 -26.88
C SER A 192 -2.39 15.51 -25.95
N ALA A 193 -2.83 16.26 -24.94
CA ALA A 193 -2.02 16.88 -23.88
C ALA A 193 -1.72 15.97 -22.67
N LEU A 194 -2.45 14.86 -22.47
CA LEU A 194 -2.16 13.88 -21.41
C LEU A 194 -1.15 12.86 -21.91
N GLU A 195 0.13 13.23 -21.94
CA GLU A 195 1.26 12.33 -22.23
C GLU A 195 1.61 11.41 -21.03
N LEU A 196 0.57 10.90 -20.34
CA LEU A 196 0.73 10.07 -19.15
C LEU A 196 0.83 8.58 -19.52
N PRO A 197 1.73 7.81 -18.88
CA PRO A 197 1.79 6.36 -19.03
C PRO A 197 0.54 5.68 -18.44
N ARG A 198 0.32 4.40 -18.75
CA ARG A 198 -0.67 3.60 -18.02
C ARG A 198 -0.19 3.32 -16.60
N CYS A 199 -1.13 3.18 -15.67
CA CYS A 199 -0.81 2.73 -14.33
C CYS A 199 -0.32 1.27 -14.42
N TYR A 200 0.95 1.04 -14.05
CA TYR A 200 1.50 -0.31 -13.85
C TYR A 200 1.28 -0.73 -12.41
N ALA A 201 1.09 -2.04 -12.17
CA ALA A 201 1.21 -2.60 -10.82
C ALA A 201 2.24 -3.73 -10.85
N LEU A 202 3.00 -3.84 -9.75
CA LEU A 202 3.95 -4.91 -9.53
C LEU A 202 3.26 -6.11 -8.89
N VAL A 203 3.50 -7.30 -9.42
CA VAL A 203 3.13 -8.58 -8.82
C VAL A 203 4.40 -9.23 -8.31
N LEU A 204 4.39 -9.61 -7.03
CA LEU A 204 5.46 -10.37 -6.39
C LEU A 204 4.85 -11.72 -6.02
N SER A 205 5.47 -12.81 -6.46
CA SER A 205 4.99 -14.16 -6.20
C SER A 205 6.14 -15.11 -5.83
N PRO A 206 6.16 -15.66 -4.59
CA PRO A 206 5.21 -15.38 -3.49
C PRO A 206 5.32 -13.92 -2.98
N SER A 207 4.33 -13.45 -2.22
CA SER A 207 4.29 -12.08 -1.66
C SER A 207 5.09 -11.91 -0.37
N ALA A 208 5.65 -12.99 0.16
CA ALA A 208 6.62 -13.03 1.25
C ALA A 208 7.48 -14.29 1.08
N ILE A 209 8.70 -14.27 1.59
CA ILE A 209 9.66 -15.39 1.49
C ILE A 209 10.20 -15.71 2.87
N THR A 210 10.46 -16.99 3.09
CA THR A 210 11.22 -17.46 4.24
C THR A 210 12.38 -18.30 3.72
N THR A 211 13.60 -17.99 4.17
CA THR A 211 14.83 -18.69 3.79
C THR A 211 15.62 -19.03 5.05
N VAL A 212 16.44 -20.06 5.02
CA VAL A 212 17.38 -20.36 6.11
C VAL A 212 18.70 -19.63 5.90
N GLU A 213 19.44 -19.35 6.96
CA GLU A 213 20.80 -18.83 6.88
C GLU A 213 21.71 -19.67 5.98
N GLY A 214 22.52 -18.98 5.16
CA GLY A 214 23.36 -19.60 4.12
C GLY A 214 22.57 -20.25 2.97
N GLY A 215 21.24 -20.21 3.01
CA GLY A 215 20.34 -20.73 1.99
C GLY A 215 20.04 -19.72 0.89
N THR A 216 19.44 -20.23 -0.18
CA THR A 216 18.90 -19.43 -1.29
C THR A 216 17.41 -19.68 -1.45
N SER A 217 16.69 -18.64 -1.85
CA SER A 217 15.26 -18.68 -2.15
C SER A 217 14.97 -17.82 -3.38
N THR A 218 13.87 -18.08 -4.08
CA THR A 218 13.50 -17.32 -5.28
C THR A 218 12.07 -16.83 -5.21
N TYR A 219 11.80 -15.72 -5.90
CA TYR A 219 10.46 -15.22 -6.20
C TYR A 219 10.43 -14.64 -7.60
N THR A 220 9.23 -14.30 -8.05
CA THR A 220 9.03 -13.68 -9.36
C THR A 220 8.46 -12.28 -9.23
N VAL A 221 8.91 -11.39 -10.09
CA VAL A 221 8.40 -10.03 -10.27
C VAL A 221 7.74 -9.94 -11.65
N GLY A 222 6.50 -9.46 -11.70
CA GLY A 222 5.76 -9.26 -12.93
C GLY A 222 5.07 -7.90 -12.99
N LEU A 223 4.70 -7.47 -14.19
CA LEU A 223 3.83 -6.32 -14.43
C LEU A 223 2.41 -6.82 -14.73
N THR A 224 1.39 -6.14 -14.18
CA THR A 224 -0.02 -6.45 -14.49
C THR A 224 -0.50 -5.86 -15.81
N THR A 225 0.18 -4.84 -16.32
CA THR A 225 -0.25 -4.09 -17.50
C THR A 225 0.91 -3.88 -18.47
N ASN A 226 0.59 -3.97 -19.76
CA ASN A 226 1.56 -3.79 -20.84
C ASN A 226 2.12 -2.36 -20.83
N PRO A 227 3.46 -2.16 -20.79
CA PRO A 227 4.11 -0.84 -20.82
C PRO A 227 4.10 -0.17 -22.19
N VAL A 228 2.91 -0.03 -22.78
CA VAL A 228 2.67 0.70 -24.03
C VAL A 228 1.83 1.93 -23.71
N HIS A 229 2.21 3.06 -24.30
CA HIS A 229 1.43 4.29 -24.22
C HIS A 229 -0.01 4.03 -24.67
N PRO A 230 -1.03 4.43 -23.89
CA PRO A 230 -2.42 4.11 -24.17
C PRO A 230 -2.93 4.61 -25.54
N PHE A 231 -2.27 5.63 -26.11
CA PHE A 231 -2.73 6.30 -27.34
C PHE A 231 -1.77 6.26 -28.53
N PHE A 232 -0.45 6.16 -28.31
CA PHE A 232 0.53 6.42 -29.37
C PHE A 232 1.33 5.18 -29.78
N ASN A 233 0.96 4.00 -29.25
CA ASN A 233 1.70 2.75 -29.43
C ASN A 233 3.21 2.89 -29.14
N ARG A 234 3.59 3.92 -28.36
CA ARG A 234 4.96 4.12 -27.91
C ARG A 234 5.24 3.07 -26.86
N MET A 235 6.30 2.31 -27.10
CA MET A 235 6.77 1.30 -26.20
C MET A 235 7.63 1.95 -25.13
N TYR A 236 7.35 1.65 -23.88
CA TYR A 236 8.19 2.03 -22.75
C TYR A 236 8.98 0.84 -22.26
N GLN A 237 10.16 1.14 -21.75
CA GLN A 237 10.95 0.23 -20.93
C GLN A 237 10.68 0.59 -19.46
N VAL A 238 10.29 -0.42 -18.69
CA VAL A 238 10.10 -0.31 -17.24
C VAL A 238 11.26 -1.03 -16.58
N THR A 239 12.06 -0.30 -15.82
CA THR A 239 13.13 -0.85 -14.99
C THR A 239 12.63 -0.94 -13.56
N VAL A 240 12.61 -2.14 -13.00
CA VAL A 240 12.33 -2.37 -11.58
C VAL A 240 13.65 -2.48 -10.85
N THR A 241 13.88 -1.63 -9.85
CA THR A 241 15.05 -1.69 -8.98
C THR A 241 14.66 -2.28 -7.64
N VAL A 242 15.37 -3.32 -7.20
CA VAL A 242 15.25 -3.93 -5.88
C VAL A 242 16.23 -3.24 -4.93
N SER A 243 15.74 -2.83 -3.76
CA SER A 243 16.50 -2.12 -2.74
C SER A 243 16.12 -2.61 -1.34
N GLY A 244 16.81 -2.16 -0.30
CA GLY A 244 16.47 -2.53 1.09
C GLY A 244 17.10 -3.84 1.60
N MET A 245 18.10 -4.38 0.90
CA MET A 245 18.76 -5.65 1.24
C MET A 245 19.39 -5.70 2.64
N GLY A 246 19.83 -4.55 3.18
CA GLY A 246 20.54 -4.50 4.47
C GLY A 246 21.84 -5.32 4.44
N SER A 247 22.24 -5.89 5.58
CA SER A 247 23.39 -6.79 5.70
C SER A 247 23.03 -8.28 5.67
N GLY A 248 21.75 -8.63 5.86
CA GLY A 248 21.31 -10.01 6.05
C GLY A 248 21.02 -10.79 4.76
N VAL A 249 20.77 -10.11 3.64
CA VAL A 249 20.50 -10.77 2.36
C VAL A 249 21.20 -10.08 1.20
N THR A 250 21.46 -10.83 0.15
CA THR A 250 21.84 -10.31 -1.17
C THR A 250 20.82 -10.71 -2.22
N VAL A 251 20.69 -9.89 -3.26
CA VAL A 251 19.74 -10.10 -4.35
C VAL A 251 20.50 -10.26 -5.66
N ASP A 252 20.04 -11.21 -6.48
CA ASP A 252 20.49 -11.40 -7.85
C ASP A 252 19.28 -11.56 -8.78
N THR A 253 19.13 -10.63 -9.72
CA THR A 253 18.05 -10.61 -10.71
C THR A 253 18.40 -11.33 -12.01
N ASP A 254 19.65 -11.76 -12.22
CA ASP A 254 20.07 -12.54 -13.39
C ASP A 254 21.21 -13.51 -13.06
N SER A 255 20.83 -14.73 -12.68
CA SER A 255 21.76 -15.80 -12.28
C SER A 255 22.72 -16.27 -13.39
N THR A 256 22.63 -15.73 -14.61
CA THR A 256 23.54 -16.06 -15.71
C THR A 256 24.73 -15.10 -15.79
N MET A 257 24.67 -13.97 -15.08
CA MET A 257 25.72 -12.97 -15.00
C MET A 257 26.61 -13.22 -13.78
N SER A 258 27.87 -12.76 -13.85
CA SER A 258 28.86 -13.00 -12.77
C SER A 258 28.70 -12.10 -11.56
N ASP A 259 28.04 -10.95 -11.73
CA ASP A 259 27.86 -9.94 -10.69
C ASP A 259 26.45 -10.09 -10.08
N GLN A 260 26.21 -9.53 -8.90
CA GLN A 260 24.84 -9.48 -8.33
C GLN A 260 24.08 -8.30 -8.95
N GLN A 261 23.01 -8.57 -9.71
CA GLN A 261 22.15 -7.53 -10.25
C GLN A 261 20.97 -7.22 -9.32
N THR A 262 20.56 -5.96 -9.32
CA THR A 262 19.41 -5.46 -8.55
C THR A 262 18.30 -4.90 -9.44
N THR A 263 18.40 -5.08 -10.75
CA THR A 263 17.49 -4.46 -11.71
C THR A 263 16.89 -5.46 -12.68
N LEU A 264 15.58 -5.37 -12.87
CA LEU A 264 14.82 -6.10 -13.87
C LEU A 264 14.31 -5.14 -14.93
N VAL A 265 14.39 -5.54 -16.19
CA VAL A 265 13.97 -4.70 -17.31
C VAL A 265 12.82 -5.37 -18.06
N PHE A 266 11.67 -4.72 -18.06
CA PHE A 266 10.46 -5.12 -18.80
C PHE A 266 10.30 -4.23 -20.02
N THR A 267 10.34 -4.83 -21.21
CA THR A 267 10.25 -4.07 -22.48
C THR A 267 8.94 -4.39 -23.19
N ALA A 268 8.16 -3.36 -23.53
CA ALA A 268 7.11 -3.53 -24.52
C ALA A 268 7.75 -3.69 -25.91
N ASN A 269 7.64 -4.85 -26.55
CA ASN A 269 7.91 -5.00 -27.98
C ASN A 269 6.93 -5.99 -28.64
N VAL A 270 6.99 -6.16 -29.96
CA VAL A 270 6.09 -7.05 -30.73
C VAL A 270 6.27 -8.54 -30.42
N ASN A 271 7.41 -8.91 -29.82
CA ASN A 271 7.74 -10.23 -29.29
C ASN A 271 7.77 -10.22 -27.74
N ALA A 272 7.01 -9.30 -27.12
CA ALA A 272 7.19 -8.89 -25.74
C ALA A 272 7.19 -10.04 -24.74
N ASP A 273 8.08 -9.94 -23.77
CA ASP A 273 8.14 -10.74 -22.55
C ASP A 273 7.72 -9.92 -21.31
N TRP A 274 7.04 -8.77 -21.50
CA TRP A 274 6.62 -7.91 -20.37
C TRP A 274 5.71 -8.68 -19.39
N TYR A 275 4.91 -9.63 -19.91
CA TYR A 275 3.98 -10.45 -19.14
C TYR A 275 4.66 -11.68 -18.53
N ILE A 276 5.91 -11.96 -18.90
CA ILE A 276 6.67 -13.08 -18.35
C ILE A 276 7.25 -12.60 -17.01
N PRO A 277 6.83 -13.19 -15.88
CA PRO A 277 7.41 -12.87 -14.59
C PRO A 277 8.90 -13.22 -14.61
N ARG A 278 9.73 -12.33 -14.07
CA ARG A 278 11.19 -12.51 -14.00
C ARG A 278 11.57 -12.97 -12.61
N THR A 279 12.43 -13.99 -12.54
CA THR A 279 12.89 -14.56 -11.28
C THR A 279 13.93 -13.66 -10.63
N VAL A 280 13.85 -13.55 -9.32
CA VAL A 280 14.85 -12.91 -8.47
C VAL A 280 15.30 -13.95 -7.45
N THR A 281 16.61 -14.09 -7.30
CA THR A 281 17.25 -14.97 -6.32
C THR A 281 17.69 -14.16 -5.12
N ILE A 282 17.37 -14.65 -3.93
CA ILE A 282 17.82 -14.11 -2.66
C ILE A 282 18.78 -15.11 -2.05
N THR A 283 19.91 -14.62 -1.54
CA THR A 283 20.86 -15.41 -0.75
C THR A 283 20.95 -14.80 0.64
N ALA A 284 20.65 -15.61 1.66
CA ALA A 284 20.81 -15.20 3.05
C ALA A 284 22.28 -15.26 3.46
N ALA A 285 22.75 -14.22 4.13
CA ALA A 285 24.04 -14.28 4.81
C ALA A 285 23.98 -15.35 5.92
N THR A 286 25.14 -15.93 6.23
CA THR A 286 25.32 -16.69 7.46
C THR A 286 25.82 -15.72 8.53
N ASP A 287 25.29 -15.80 9.74
CA ASP A 287 25.95 -15.20 10.88
C ASP A 287 26.09 -16.21 12.03
N ASN A 288 26.25 -15.77 13.27
CA ASN A 288 26.45 -16.67 14.43
C ASN A 288 25.52 -16.28 15.60
N ASN A 289 24.45 -15.56 15.31
CA ASN A 289 23.49 -15.11 16.29
C ASN A 289 22.31 -16.10 16.33
N ALA A 290 21.66 -16.23 17.49
CA ALA A 290 20.55 -17.19 17.68
C ALA A 290 19.16 -16.61 17.32
N SER A 291 19.10 -15.61 16.43
CA SER A 291 17.91 -14.83 16.13
C SER A 291 17.54 -14.91 14.66
N SER A 292 16.25 -14.92 14.36
CA SER A 292 15.76 -14.83 12.97
C SER A 292 15.56 -13.36 12.58
N GLU A 293 16.07 -12.93 11.43
CA GLU A 293 15.91 -11.57 10.94
C GLU A 293 14.77 -11.42 9.93
N ALA A 294 14.19 -10.22 9.91
CA ALA A 294 13.27 -9.79 8.86
C ALA A 294 13.89 -8.67 8.02
N VAL A 295 13.92 -8.84 6.71
CA VAL A 295 14.37 -7.83 5.74
C VAL A 295 13.21 -7.45 4.83
N THR A 296 13.02 -6.15 4.59
CA THR A 296 12.02 -5.65 3.64
C THR A 296 12.71 -5.21 2.36
N LEU A 297 12.43 -5.92 1.26
CA LEU A 297 12.92 -5.55 -0.07
C LEU A 297 11.90 -4.67 -0.80
N THR A 298 12.30 -3.45 -1.15
CA THR A 298 11.46 -2.49 -1.85
C THR A 298 11.74 -2.51 -3.35
N HIS A 299 10.71 -2.76 -4.15
CA HIS A 299 10.76 -2.81 -5.61
C HIS A 299 10.20 -1.52 -6.19
N THR A 300 11.04 -0.70 -6.81
CA THR A 300 10.60 0.58 -7.38
C THR A 300 10.70 0.57 -8.89
N THR A 301 9.63 0.92 -9.59
CA THR A 301 9.66 1.09 -11.04
C THR A 301 10.22 2.45 -11.43
N THR A 302 10.98 2.49 -12.53
CA THR A 302 11.30 3.71 -13.26
C THR A 302 10.97 3.49 -14.73
N SER A 303 10.38 4.47 -15.38
CA SER A 303 10.18 4.49 -16.83
C SER A 303 11.17 5.46 -17.46
N GLY A 304 11.77 5.09 -18.60
CA GLY A 304 12.69 5.96 -19.35
C GLY A 304 12.04 7.21 -19.98
N SER A 305 10.80 7.55 -19.60
CA SER A 305 10.10 8.78 -19.99
C SER A 305 10.36 9.90 -18.99
N SER A 306 10.37 11.15 -19.45
CA SER A 306 10.41 12.35 -18.58
C SER A 306 9.28 12.41 -17.55
N HIS A 307 8.19 11.66 -17.80
CA HIS A 307 7.13 11.41 -16.84
C HIS A 307 7.49 10.17 -16.01
N ILE A 308 8.08 10.40 -14.83
CA ILE A 308 8.49 9.38 -13.88
C ILE A 308 7.24 8.83 -13.21
N TYR A 309 6.76 7.67 -13.67
CA TYR A 309 5.81 6.86 -12.91
C TYR A 309 6.58 5.82 -12.10
N SER A 310 6.73 6.07 -10.80
CA SER A 310 7.33 5.11 -9.86
C SER A 310 6.25 4.49 -8.99
N VAL A 311 6.00 3.20 -9.21
CA VAL A 311 5.26 2.33 -8.29
C VAL A 311 6.26 1.61 -7.44
N SER A 312 5.91 1.47 -6.17
CA SER A 312 6.69 0.70 -5.23
C SER A 312 5.89 -0.49 -4.69
N LYS A 313 6.56 -1.60 -4.42
CA LYS A 313 5.97 -2.75 -3.72
C LYS A 313 7.02 -3.44 -2.86
N ASP A 314 6.65 -3.73 -1.63
CA ASP A 314 7.53 -4.37 -0.66
C ASP A 314 7.35 -5.90 -0.66
N LEU A 315 8.46 -6.60 -0.42
CA LEU A 315 8.52 -8.03 -0.15
C LEU A 315 9.14 -8.23 1.23
N GLU A 316 8.43 -8.93 2.10
CA GLU A 316 8.97 -9.35 3.40
C GLU A 316 9.77 -10.65 3.22
N VAL A 317 10.99 -10.65 3.75
CA VAL A 317 11.91 -11.81 3.73
C VAL A 317 12.28 -12.13 5.18
N THR A 318 11.97 -13.34 5.63
CA THR A 318 12.39 -13.85 6.94
C THR A 318 13.57 -14.80 6.75
N VAL A 319 14.68 -14.52 7.42
CA VAL A 319 15.85 -15.41 7.49
C VAL A 319 15.74 -16.21 8.79
N ILE A 320 15.65 -17.54 8.67
CA ILE A 320 15.57 -18.44 9.80
C ILE A 320 16.99 -18.87 10.19
N ASP A 321 17.33 -18.59 11.45
CA ASP A 321 18.48 -19.16 12.16
C ASP A 321 18.42 -20.69 12.14
N ASN A 322 19.45 -21.34 11.60
CA ASN A 322 19.56 -22.80 11.52
C ASN A 322 20.69 -23.34 12.41
N ASP A 323 21.17 -22.51 13.32
CA ASP A 323 22.49 -22.63 13.87
C ASP A 323 22.36 -23.36 15.24
N THR A 324 22.95 -24.56 15.39
CA THR A 324 22.87 -25.34 16.66
C THR A 324 23.63 -24.68 17.83
N PRO A 325 23.02 -24.45 19.02
CA PRO A 325 23.71 -23.93 20.20
C PRO A 325 24.81 -24.89 20.70
N ASN A 326 25.98 -24.37 21.09
CA ASN A 326 27.09 -25.17 21.61
C ASN A 326 27.95 -24.41 22.64
N LEU A 327 28.55 -25.15 23.57
CA LEU A 327 29.43 -24.67 24.64
C LEU A 327 30.86 -25.22 24.42
N VAL A 328 31.87 -24.36 24.49
CA VAL A 328 33.28 -24.78 24.41
C VAL A 328 33.90 -24.77 25.81
N VAL A 329 34.42 -25.92 26.22
CA VAL A 329 35.20 -26.09 27.46
C VAL A 329 36.64 -26.45 27.09
N SER A 330 37.62 -25.64 27.53
CA SER A 330 39.02 -25.82 27.15
C SER A 330 40.02 -25.54 28.30
N PRO A 331 40.92 -26.49 28.63
CA PRO A 331 40.98 -27.86 28.08
C PRO A 331 39.81 -28.72 28.58
N ALA A 332 39.44 -29.76 27.81
CA ALA A 332 38.33 -30.66 28.15
C ALA A 332 38.62 -31.60 29.33
N ALA A 333 39.89 -31.75 29.70
CA ALA A 333 40.32 -32.51 30.86
C ALA A 333 41.47 -31.76 31.56
N LEU A 334 41.49 -31.83 32.89
CA LEU A 334 42.52 -31.25 33.74
C LEU A 334 43.12 -32.34 34.63
N THR A 335 44.41 -32.23 34.91
CA THR A 335 45.07 -32.96 35.99
C THR A 335 45.43 -31.97 37.08
N VAL A 336 44.90 -32.17 38.28
CA VAL A 336 45.12 -31.30 39.45
C VAL A 336 45.85 -32.12 40.52
N ALA A 337 46.93 -31.58 41.06
CA ALA A 337 47.60 -32.19 42.20
C ALA A 337 46.78 -31.99 43.48
N GLU A 338 46.94 -32.88 44.46
CA GLU A 338 46.36 -32.73 45.80
C GLU A 338 46.69 -31.35 46.40
N ALA A 339 45.70 -30.75 47.07
CA ALA A 339 45.76 -29.37 47.57
C ALA A 339 46.14 -28.31 46.50
N GLY A 340 46.04 -28.66 45.23
CA GLY A 340 46.38 -27.82 44.08
C GLY A 340 45.15 -27.20 43.42
N SER A 341 45.42 -26.39 42.40
CA SER A 341 44.40 -25.79 41.55
C SER A 341 44.81 -25.78 40.09
N ALA A 342 43.85 -25.88 39.19
CA ALA A 342 44.03 -25.67 37.76
C ALA A 342 42.87 -24.85 37.21
N THR A 343 43.02 -24.31 36.00
CA THR A 343 41.98 -23.49 35.37
C THR A 343 41.60 -24.06 34.01
N TYR A 344 40.32 -23.99 33.68
CA TYR A 344 39.82 -24.15 32.31
C TYR A 344 38.98 -22.93 31.93
N THR A 345 38.64 -22.83 30.66
CA THR A 345 37.80 -21.74 30.15
C THR A 345 36.52 -22.29 29.54
N VAL A 346 35.45 -21.49 29.64
CA VAL A 346 34.14 -21.76 29.06
C VAL A 346 33.73 -20.57 28.22
N LYS A 347 33.17 -20.81 27.03
CA LYS A 347 32.52 -19.77 26.21
C LYS A 347 31.36 -20.33 25.40
N LEU A 348 30.43 -19.47 25.00
CA LEU A 348 29.43 -19.80 24.00
C LEU A 348 30.04 -19.72 22.60
N VAL A 349 29.56 -20.56 21.70
CA VAL A 349 29.92 -20.50 20.27
C VAL A 349 29.07 -19.47 19.52
N LYS A 350 27.91 -19.09 20.07
CA LYS A 350 26.91 -18.23 19.44
C LYS A 350 26.41 -17.13 20.35
N GLU A 351 26.04 -16.01 19.74
CA GLU A 351 25.41 -14.90 20.46
C GLU A 351 24.00 -15.31 20.90
N PRO A 352 23.70 -15.32 22.20
CA PRO A 352 22.38 -15.70 22.67
C PRO A 352 21.38 -14.54 22.52
N THR A 353 20.10 -14.85 22.34
CA THR A 353 19.01 -13.84 22.25
C THR A 353 18.55 -13.31 23.61
N ALA A 354 18.98 -13.94 24.69
CA ALA A 354 18.76 -13.55 26.08
C ALA A 354 19.98 -13.94 26.92
N ASP A 355 20.05 -13.46 28.18
CA ASP A 355 21.12 -13.86 29.08
C ASP A 355 21.07 -15.37 29.35
N VAL A 356 22.20 -16.05 29.15
CA VAL A 356 22.38 -17.50 29.36
C VAL A 356 23.18 -17.72 30.63
N THR A 357 22.68 -18.59 31.51
CA THR A 357 23.40 -18.99 32.71
C THR A 357 23.95 -20.41 32.54
N VAL A 358 25.27 -20.56 32.59
CA VAL A 358 25.92 -21.87 32.58
C VAL A 358 26.23 -22.29 34.01
N THR A 359 25.54 -23.32 34.50
CA THR A 359 25.72 -23.88 35.84
C THR A 359 26.64 -25.10 35.80
N MET A 360 27.65 -25.11 36.68
CA MET A 360 28.57 -26.22 36.90
C MET A 360 28.09 -27.12 38.02
N SER A 361 28.10 -28.44 37.80
CA SER A 361 27.65 -29.45 38.77
C SER A 361 28.51 -30.71 38.69
N GLY A 362 28.26 -31.71 39.56
CA GLY A 362 28.94 -33.01 39.50
C GLY A 362 30.33 -33.07 40.16
N MET A 363 30.71 -32.05 40.93
CA MET A 363 32.04 -31.94 41.56
C MET A 363 32.31 -32.99 42.66
N GLY A 364 31.28 -33.64 43.21
CA GLY A 364 31.45 -34.64 44.28
C GLY A 364 31.95 -34.04 45.59
N SER A 365 32.56 -34.87 46.45
CA SER A 365 33.22 -34.45 47.69
C SER A 365 34.73 -34.37 47.46
N GLY A 366 35.31 -33.17 47.54
CA GLY A 366 36.77 -32.99 47.41
C GLY A 366 37.21 -32.16 46.20
N VAL A 367 36.30 -31.84 45.28
CA VAL A 367 36.56 -30.85 44.21
C VAL A 367 35.61 -29.67 44.38
N SER A 368 36.14 -28.47 44.21
CA SER A 368 35.33 -27.26 44.09
C SER A 368 35.68 -26.47 42.84
N VAL A 369 34.73 -25.65 42.40
CA VAL A 369 34.92 -24.73 41.28
C VAL A 369 34.60 -23.31 41.71
N ASP A 370 35.35 -22.38 41.16
CA ASP A 370 35.20 -20.94 41.37
C ASP A 370 35.25 -20.26 39.99
N ALA A 371 34.09 -19.77 39.57
CA ALA A 371 33.89 -19.08 38.30
C ALA A 371 34.17 -17.56 38.37
N ASP A 372 34.30 -16.96 39.57
CA ASP A 372 34.62 -15.55 39.74
C ASP A 372 35.48 -15.33 40.99
N PRO A 373 36.82 -15.46 40.87
CA PRO A 373 37.73 -15.34 42.01
C PRO A 373 37.77 -13.93 42.63
N GLY A 374 37.09 -12.94 42.04
CA GLY A 374 36.91 -11.60 42.63
C GLY A 374 35.74 -11.52 43.62
N MET A 375 34.85 -12.51 43.64
CA MET A 375 33.69 -12.59 44.54
C MET A 375 34.01 -13.42 45.78
N VAL A 376 33.32 -13.14 46.88
CA VAL A 376 33.45 -13.94 48.10
C VAL A 376 32.69 -15.26 47.93
N GLY A 377 33.38 -16.38 48.15
CA GLY A 377 32.82 -17.73 48.06
C GLY A 377 33.22 -18.45 46.77
N GLU A 378 32.73 -19.67 46.57
CA GLU A 378 32.94 -20.48 45.37
C GLU A 378 31.70 -20.37 44.48
N GLN A 379 31.83 -19.77 43.30
CA GLN A 379 30.72 -19.60 42.37
C GLN A 379 30.68 -20.75 41.35
N THR A 380 29.49 -21.32 41.19
CA THR A 380 29.23 -22.45 40.28
C THR A 380 28.43 -22.03 39.05
N MET A 381 28.40 -20.75 38.71
CA MET A 381 27.62 -20.20 37.60
C MET A 381 28.43 -19.19 36.81
N LEU A 382 28.31 -19.25 35.48
CA LEU A 382 28.82 -18.27 34.53
C LEU A 382 27.65 -17.58 33.84
N ALA A 383 27.73 -16.26 33.69
CA ALA A 383 26.72 -15.47 33.00
C ALA A 383 27.24 -15.02 31.63
N PHE A 384 26.51 -15.37 30.58
CA PHE A 384 26.75 -14.93 29.22
C PHE A 384 25.58 -14.05 28.75
N THR A 385 25.90 -12.93 28.13
CA THR A 385 25.01 -11.90 27.60
C THR A 385 25.38 -11.66 26.14
N THR A 386 24.56 -10.90 25.41
CA THR A 386 24.89 -10.43 24.05
C THR A 386 26.23 -9.68 23.95
N SER A 387 26.78 -9.18 25.06
CA SER A 387 28.01 -8.39 25.07
C SER A 387 29.31 -9.16 25.42
N ASN A 388 29.20 -10.40 25.92
CA ASN A 388 30.35 -11.15 26.44
C ASN A 388 30.33 -12.66 26.11
N TRP A 389 29.37 -13.13 25.31
CA TRP A 389 29.18 -14.55 24.97
C TRP A 389 30.43 -15.22 24.36
N ASP A 390 31.19 -14.47 23.56
CA ASP A 390 32.36 -14.93 22.79
C ASP A 390 33.65 -14.93 23.61
N ARG A 391 33.63 -14.29 24.79
CA ARG A 391 34.78 -14.17 25.68
C ARG A 391 34.89 -15.44 26.53
N SER A 392 36.06 -16.08 26.43
CA SER A 392 36.44 -17.16 27.36
C SER A 392 36.40 -16.66 28.80
N GLN A 393 35.51 -17.23 29.60
CA GLN A 393 35.44 -17.02 31.04
C GLN A 393 36.20 -18.14 31.75
N THR A 394 37.05 -17.77 32.72
CA THR A 394 37.94 -18.70 33.42
C THR A 394 37.26 -19.30 34.63
N VAL A 395 37.32 -20.62 34.77
CA VAL A 395 36.89 -21.35 35.95
C VAL A 395 38.11 -21.96 36.63
N THR A 396 38.26 -21.71 37.92
CA THR A 396 39.29 -22.32 38.75
C THR A 396 38.74 -23.57 39.41
N VAL A 397 39.42 -24.70 39.23
CA VAL A 397 39.14 -25.97 39.89
C VAL A 397 40.14 -26.18 41.01
N ARG A 398 39.68 -26.57 42.19
CA ARG A 398 40.53 -26.87 43.35
C ARG A 398 40.27 -28.30 43.81
N ALA A 399 41.35 -29.00 44.17
CA ALA A 399 41.29 -30.32 44.78
C ALA A 399 41.62 -30.22 46.28
N ALA A 400 40.82 -30.87 47.12
CA ALA A 400 41.11 -31.02 48.53
C ALA A 400 42.32 -31.95 48.74
N ALA A 401 42.95 -31.86 49.90
CA ALA A 401 43.91 -32.87 50.33
C ALA A 401 43.15 -34.10 50.85
N ASP A 402 43.64 -35.28 50.53
CA ASP A 402 43.22 -36.52 51.17
C ASP A 402 44.46 -37.36 51.55
N ASP A 403 44.24 -38.43 52.32
CA ASP A 403 45.34 -39.22 52.93
C ASP A 403 45.72 -40.47 52.10
N ASN A 404 45.20 -40.63 50.87
CA ASN A 404 45.37 -41.84 50.08
C ASN A 404 46.12 -41.57 48.77
N ALA A 405 46.78 -42.60 48.22
CA ALA A 405 47.58 -42.46 46.99
C ALA A 405 46.80 -42.83 45.71
N ILE A 406 45.46 -42.79 45.74
CA ILE A 406 44.58 -43.21 44.65
C ILE A 406 44.17 -41.98 43.85
N PHE A 407 44.31 -42.04 42.52
CA PHE A 407 43.79 -41.00 41.65
C PHE A 407 42.26 -41.05 41.59
N GLU A 408 41.62 -39.90 41.84
CA GLU A 408 40.19 -39.72 41.66
C GLU A 408 39.86 -39.06 40.31
N THR A 409 38.76 -39.48 39.70
CA THR A 409 38.22 -38.84 38.48
C THR A 409 36.88 -38.22 38.80
N VAL A 410 36.76 -36.91 38.57
CA VAL A 410 35.52 -36.16 38.74
C VAL A 410 35.07 -35.58 37.40
N THR A 411 33.77 -35.67 37.10
CA THR A 411 33.19 -35.07 35.90
C THR A 411 32.40 -33.83 36.27
N VAL A 412 32.95 -32.66 35.96
CA VAL A 412 32.21 -31.40 36.07
C VAL A 412 31.29 -31.28 34.86
N SER A 413 29.98 -31.22 35.12
CA SER A 413 28.94 -31.09 34.10
C SER A 413 28.50 -29.64 33.96
N HIS A 414 28.32 -29.16 32.74
CA HIS A 414 27.86 -27.80 32.43
C HIS A 414 26.45 -27.86 31.84
N THR A 415 25.51 -27.12 32.43
CA THR A 415 24.14 -26.98 31.94
C THR A 415 23.87 -25.51 31.65
N ALA A 416 23.44 -25.20 30.43
CA ALA A 416 23.10 -23.85 30.00
C ALA A 416 21.57 -23.71 29.96
N ASP A 417 21.04 -22.74 30.71
CA ASP A 417 19.62 -22.40 30.78
C ASP A 417 19.36 -20.95 30.38
#